data_AF-A0A9D1NCP6-F1
#
_entry.id   AF-A0A9D1NCP6-F1
#
_cell.length_a   1.000
_cell.length_b   1.000
_cell.length_c   1.000
_cell.angle_alpha   90.00
_cell.angle_beta   90.00
_cell.angle_gamma   90.00
#
_symmetry.space_group_name_H-M   'P 1'
#
loop_
_entity.id
_entity.type
_entity.pdbx_description
1 polymer ?
#
loop_
_entity_poly.entity_id
_entity_poly.type
_entity_poly.pdbx_seq_one_letter_code
_entity_poly.pdbx_strand_id
1 'polypeptide(L)'
;MQKEAGFADRLAELMAEHALTTVSLGAALGVSDETVRRWRKGERSILLPQLVRLADYFHCSLDFLAGRTETYLDYRPQAMPPFFDQLRAVMAEKGATRYALVKALPIYDSYFTNWKHGKSPNLLTLILLADYLDVTVDHLVGRDR
;
A
#
# COMPACT_ATOMS: atom_id res chain seq x y z
N MET A 1 -8.11 16.76 -4.99
CA MET A 1 -7.85 15.33 -4.75
C MET A 1 -6.34 15.14 -4.76
N GLN A 2 -5.74 14.69 -3.66
CA GLN A 2 -4.32 14.34 -3.65
C GLN A 2 -4.16 13.09 -4.54
N LYS A 3 -3.41 13.22 -5.64
CA LYS A 3 -3.00 12.10 -6.47
C LYS A 3 -2.06 11.25 -5.61
N GLU A 4 -2.21 9.93 -5.61
CA GLU A 4 -1.18 9.02 -5.09
C GLU A 4 0.04 9.20 -5.99
N ALA A 5 0.90 10.17 -5.66
CA ALA A 5 2.01 10.58 -6.50
C ALA A 5 2.96 9.39 -6.64
N GLY A 6 3.15 8.91 -7.87
CA GLY A 6 4.04 7.79 -8.18
C GLY A 6 3.32 6.49 -8.53
N PHE A 7 2.30 6.04 -7.78
CA PHE A 7 1.72 4.70 -7.99
C PHE A 7 1.12 4.48 -9.38
N ALA A 8 0.30 5.42 -9.85
CA ALA A 8 -0.36 5.31 -11.15
C ALA A 8 0.65 5.27 -12.30
N ASP A 9 1.70 6.08 -12.18
CA ASP A 9 2.78 6.21 -13.16
C ASP A 9 3.66 4.95 -13.13
N ARG A 10 4.06 4.47 -11.94
CA ARG A 10 4.82 3.23 -11.74
C ARG A 10 4.08 2.00 -12.25
N LEU A 11 2.77 1.91 -11.99
CA LEU A 11 1.95 0.82 -12.51
C LEU A 11 1.91 0.84 -14.05
N ALA A 12 1.85 2.03 -14.66
CA ALA A 12 1.89 2.16 -16.11
C ALA A 12 3.25 1.75 -16.70
N GLU A 13 4.36 2.11 -16.05
CA GLU A 13 5.72 1.70 -16.41
C GLU A 13 5.88 0.18 -16.39
N LEU A 14 5.57 -0.46 -15.25
CA LEU A 14 5.66 -1.92 -15.09
C LEU A 14 4.80 -2.67 -16.12
N MET A 15 3.60 -2.15 -16.40
CA MET A 15 2.77 -2.76 -17.44
C MET A 15 3.38 -2.64 -18.84
N ALA A 16 4.02 -1.50 -19.16
CA ALA A 16 4.67 -1.32 -20.44
C ALA A 16 5.90 -2.22 -20.60
N GLU A 17 6.74 -2.30 -19.57
CA GLU A 17 7.95 -3.15 -19.54
C GLU A 17 7.63 -4.63 -19.73
N HIS A 18 6.53 -5.10 -19.13
CA HIS A 18 6.09 -6.48 -19.23
C HIS A 18 5.11 -6.74 -20.39
N ALA A 19 4.88 -5.75 -21.26
CA ALA A 19 3.93 -5.82 -22.39
C ALA A 19 2.50 -6.26 -21.96
N LEU A 20 2.04 -5.81 -20.79
CA LEU A 20 0.76 -6.18 -20.21
C LEU A 20 -0.35 -5.22 -20.62
N THR A 21 -1.51 -5.81 -20.93
CA THR A 21 -2.77 -5.07 -21.04
C THR A 21 -3.48 -5.03 -19.69
N THR A 22 -4.38 -4.05 -19.51
CA THR A 22 -5.23 -3.96 -18.31
C THR A 22 -6.11 -5.20 -18.14
N VAL A 23 -6.51 -5.84 -19.24
CA VAL A 23 -7.22 -7.12 -19.24
C VAL A 23 -6.35 -8.26 -18.71
N SER A 24 -5.12 -8.41 -19.24
CA SER A 24 -4.21 -9.49 -18.83
C SER A 24 -3.78 -9.35 -17.36
N LEU A 25 -3.49 -8.13 -16.91
CA LEU A 25 -3.14 -7.87 -15.52
C LEU A 25 -4.35 -8.07 -14.60
N GLY A 26 -5.53 -7.61 -15.03
CA GLY A 26 -6.77 -7.82 -14.29
C GLY A 26 -7.05 -9.31 -14.06
N ALA A 27 -6.91 -10.12 -15.11
CA ALA A 27 -7.05 -11.57 -15.02
C ALA A 27 -6.02 -12.21 -14.07
N ALA A 28 -4.74 -11.84 -14.17
CA ALA A 28 -3.69 -12.33 -13.28
C ALA A 28 -3.94 -11.99 -11.80
N LEU A 29 -4.53 -10.83 -11.53
CA LEU A 29 -4.82 -10.36 -10.18
C LEU A 29 -6.26 -10.68 -9.73
N GLY A 30 -7.08 -11.35 -10.54
CA GLY A 30 -8.49 -11.61 -10.21
C GLY A 30 -9.31 -10.33 -9.96
N VAL A 31 -9.07 -9.27 -10.73
CA VAL A 31 -9.84 -8.02 -10.72
C VAL A 31 -10.30 -7.67 -12.14
N SER A 32 -11.29 -6.78 -12.27
CA SER A 32 -11.75 -6.36 -13.59
C SER A 32 -10.74 -5.47 -14.31
N ASP A 33 -10.75 -5.51 -15.65
CA ASP A 33 -10.05 -4.58 -16.54
C ASP A 33 -10.27 -3.10 -16.12
N GLU A 34 -11.53 -2.75 -15.85
CA GLU A 34 -11.92 -1.42 -15.37
C GLU A 34 -11.20 -1.01 -14.08
N THR A 35 -10.98 -1.97 -13.17
CA THR A 35 -10.31 -1.70 -11.91
C THR A 35 -8.85 -1.32 -12.15
N VAL A 36 -8.15 -2.07 -13.00
CA VAL A 36 -6.76 -1.77 -13.38
C VAL A 36 -6.67 -0.43 -14.11
N ARG A 37 -7.60 -0.17 -15.04
CA ARG A 37 -7.66 1.12 -15.74
C ARG A 37 -7.81 2.30 -14.79
N ARG A 38 -8.70 2.19 -13.79
CA ARG A 38 -8.91 3.23 -12.79
C ARG A 38 -7.70 3.44 -11.87
N TRP A 39 -6.98 2.37 -11.53
CA TRP A 39 -5.71 2.47 -10.80
C TRP A 39 -4.67 3.27 -11.59
N ARG A 40 -4.45 2.93 -12.87
CA ARG A 40 -3.52 3.66 -13.76
C ARG A 40 -3.86 5.13 -13.97
N LYS A 41 -5.13 5.49 -13.84
CA LYS A 41 -5.58 6.89 -13.94
C LYS A 41 -5.57 7.63 -12.59
N GLY A 42 -5.31 6.93 -11.48
CA GLY A 42 -5.46 7.48 -10.13
C GLY A 42 -6.91 7.83 -9.76
N GLU A 43 -7.89 7.29 -10.49
CA GLU A 43 -9.33 7.51 -10.26
C GLU A 43 -9.87 6.64 -9.11
N ARG A 44 -9.12 5.61 -8.72
CA ARG A 44 -9.46 4.71 -7.62
C ARG A 44 -8.23 4.41 -6.79
N SER A 45 -8.33 4.64 -5.48
CA SER A 45 -7.29 4.20 -4.55
C SER A 45 -7.28 2.68 -4.41
N ILE A 46 -6.09 2.11 -4.38
CA ILE A 46 -5.88 0.66 -4.24
C ILE A 46 -5.86 0.26 -2.76
N LEU A 47 -6.46 -0.89 -2.43
CA LEU A 47 -6.45 -1.42 -1.06
C LEU A 47 -5.26 -2.36 -0.86
N LEU A 48 -4.80 -2.49 0.39
CA LEU A 48 -3.63 -3.28 0.75
C LEU A 48 -3.59 -4.70 0.13
N PRO A 49 -4.68 -5.51 0.09
CA PRO A 49 -4.63 -6.85 -0.50
C PRO A 49 -4.39 -6.85 -2.01
N GLN A 50 -4.89 -5.84 -2.73
CA GLN A 50 -4.62 -5.68 -4.16
C GLN A 50 -3.20 -5.15 -4.40
N LEU A 51 -2.75 -4.21 -3.56
CA LEU A 51 -1.40 -3.66 -3.62
C LEU A 51 -0.35 -4.75 -3.39
N VAL A 52 -0.57 -5.63 -2.42
CA VAL A 52 0.33 -6.77 -2.13
C VAL A 52 0.35 -7.76 -3.28
N ARG A 53 -0.81 -8.07 -3.89
CA ARG A 53 -0.84 -8.93 -5.08
C ARG A 53 -0.08 -8.35 -6.27
N LEU A 54 -0.13 -7.03 -6.47
CA LEU A 54 0.71 -6.36 -7.45
C LEU A 54 2.20 -6.51 -7.11
N ALA A 55 2.57 -6.28 -5.84
CA ALA A 55 3.95 -6.37 -5.38
C ALA A 55 4.51 -7.78 -5.55
N ASP A 56 3.70 -8.80 -5.22
CA ASP A 56 4.04 -10.20 -5.42
C ASP A 56 4.16 -10.57 -6.91
N TYR A 57 3.25 -10.07 -7.75
CA TYR A 57 3.24 -10.33 -9.19
C TYR A 57 4.46 -9.74 -9.91
N PHE A 58 4.83 -8.50 -9.56
CA PHE A 58 6.01 -7.83 -10.12
C PHE A 58 7.29 -8.13 -9.35
N HIS A 59 7.24 -8.86 -8.23
CA HIS A 59 8.41 -9.12 -7.36
C HIS A 59 9.11 -7.85 -6.85
N CYS A 60 8.35 -6.83 -6.47
CA CYS A 60 8.85 -5.56 -5.94
C CYS A 60 8.33 -5.27 -4.52
N SER A 61 8.87 -4.22 -3.91
CA SER A 61 8.40 -3.66 -2.64
C SER A 61 7.14 -2.80 -2.83
N LEU A 62 6.39 -2.61 -1.75
CA LEU A 62 5.22 -1.72 -1.73
C LEU A 62 5.66 -0.25 -1.86
N ASP A 63 6.80 0.13 -1.29
CA ASP A 63 7.38 1.47 -1.46
C ASP A 63 7.78 1.74 -2.92
N PHE A 64 8.36 0.75 -3.61
CA PHE A 64 8.67 0.89 -5.04
C PHE A 64 7.40 1.11 -5.86
N LEU A 65 6.37 0.29 -5.62
CA LEU A 65 5.07 0.45 -6.28
C LEU A 65 4.43 1.79 -5.97
N ALA A 66 4.56 2.28 -4.74
CA ALA A 66 4.04 3.58 -4.32
C ALA A 66 4.84 4.76 -4.93
N GLY A 67 5.96 4.50 -5.61
CA GLY A 67 6.85 5.53 -6.16
C GLY A 67 7.67 6.27 -5.09
N ARG A 68 7.92 5.62 -3.94
CA ARG A 68 8.66 6.17 -2.80
C ARG A 68 10.14 5.85 -2.83
N THR A 69 10.53 4.88 -3.65
CA THR A 69 11.91 4.42 -3.83
C THR A 69 12.12 3.90 -5.24
N GLU A 70 13.37 3.92 -5.69
CA GLU A 70 13.82 3.24 -6.91
C GLU A 70 14.39 1.83 -6.60
N THR A 71 14.60 1.50 -5.33
CA THR A 71 15.00 0.15 -4.92
C THR A 71 13.85 -0.82 -5.18
N TYR A 72 14.04 -1.73 -6.13
CA TYR A 72 12.99 -2.66 -6.55
C TYR A 72 12.52 -3.55 -5.41
N LEU A 73 13.42 -4.33 -4.83
CA LEU A 73 13.22 -5.20 -3.66
C LEU A 73 14.59 -5.63 -3.13
N ASP A 74 14.85 -5.39 -1.84
CA ASP A 74 16.13 -5.69 -1.19
C ASP A 74 15.98 -6.62 0.04
N TYR A 75 14.77 -7.10 0.28
CA TYR A 75 14.43 -8.01 1.36
C TYR A 75 13.58 -9.18 0.83
N ARG A 76 13.42 -10.23 1.64
CA ARG A 76 12.54 -11.36 1.32
C ARG A 76 11.15 -11.13 1.92
N PRO A 77 10.09 -10.98 1.10
CA PRO A 77 8.74 -10.76 1.62
C PRO A 77 8.29 -11.85 2.58
N GLN A 78 7.77 -11.44 3.74
CA GLN A 78 7.19 -12.33 4.74
C GLN A 78 5.67 -12.30 4.74
N ALA A 79 5.09 -13.28 5.44
CA ALA A 79 3.67 -13.31 5.72
C ALA A 79 3.28 -12.12 6.62
N MET A 80 2.37 -11.27 6.13
CA MET A 80 1.92 -10.12 6.88
C MET A 80 1.01 -10.55 8.05
N PRO A 81 1.27 -10.08 9.27
CA PRO A 81 0.30 -10.19 10.37
C PRO A 81 -0.95 -9.32 10.09
N PRO A 82 -2.02 -9.44 10.90
CA PRO A 82 -3.16 -8.54 10.80
C PRO A 82 -2.73 -7.07 10.89
N PHE A 83 -3.16 -6.25 9.93
CA PHE A 83 -2.69 -4.87 9.79
C PHE A 83 -2.81 -4.05 11.08
N PHE A 84 -3.90 -4.21 11.83
CA PHE A 84 -4.10 -3.48 13.07
C PHE A 84 -3.06 -3.84 14.14
N ASP A 85 -2.70 -5.12 14.26
CA ASP A 85 -1.72 -5.57 15.25
C ASP A 85 -0.32 -5.08 14.87
N GLN A 86 0.03 -5.13 13.58
CA GLN A 86 1.29 -4.58 13.08
C GLN A 86 1.39 -3.07 13.29
N LEU A 87 0.36 -2.31 12.91
CA LEU A 87 0.32 -0.87 13.10
C LEU A 87 0.55 -0.51 14.57
N ARG A 88 -0.06 -1.25 15.51
CA ARG A 88 0.16 -1.04 16.94
C ARG A 88 1.60 -1.33 17.37
N ALA A 89 2.22 -2.38 16.83
CA ALA A 89 3.60 -2.71 17.13
C ALA A 89 4.56 -1.61 16.63
N VAL A 90 4.38 -1.15 15.38
CA VAL A 90 5.18 -0.05 14.80
C VAL A 90 4.95 1.26 15.56
N MET A 91 3.71 1.58 15.94
CA MET A 91 3.42 2.76 16.76
C MET A 91 4.12 2.69 18.13
N ALA A 92 4.13 1.53 18.79
CA ALA A 92 4.83 1.36 20.06
C ALA A 92 6.34 1.52 19.91
N GLU A 93 6.92 0.95 18.86
CA GLU A 93 8.34 1.12 18.51
C GLU A 93 8.71 2.59 18.29
N LYS A 94 7.86 3.33 17.58
CA LYS A 94 8.09 4.75 17.25
C LYS A 94 7.62 5.72 18.34
N GLY A 95 7.12 5.22 19.47
CA GLY A 95 6.61 6.05 20.57
C GLY A 95 5.36 6.88 20.21
N ALA A 96 4.62 6.47 19.18
CA ALA A 96 3.44 7.18 18.69
C ALA A 96 2.17 6.69 19.38
N THR A 97 1.27 7.62 19.69
CA THR A 97 -0.07 7.29 20.22
C THR A 97 -1.13 7.45 19.15
N ARG A 98 -2.23 6.69 19.27
CA ARG A 98 -3.40 6.83 18.38
C ARG A 98 -3.94 8.25 18.37
N TYR A 99 -3.96 8.89 19.54
CA TYR A 99 -4.39 10.28 19.67
C TYR A 99 -3.50 11.24 18.88
N ALA A 100 -2.18 11.14 19.02
CA ALA A 100 -1.25 11.99 18.29
C ALA A 100 -1.38 11.80 16.77
N LEU A 101 -1.55 10.56 16.34
CA LEU A 101 -1.69 10.19 14.93
C LEU A 101 -3.00 10.72 14.32
N VAL A 102 -4.14 10.52 14.99
CA VAL A 102 -5.45 11.07 14.53
C VAL A 102 -5.45 12.60 14.53
N LYS A 103 -4.69 13.24 15.43
CA LYS A 103 -4.54 14.71 15.45
C LYS A 103 -3.67 15.24 14.30
N ALA A 104 -2.69 14.45 13.87
CA ALA A 104 -1.72 14.86 12.85
C ALA A 104 -2.13 14.51 11.42
N LEU A 105 -2.90 13.44 11.24
CA LEU A 105 -3.25 12.89 9.93
C LEU A 105 -4.74 13.09 9.61
N PRO A 106 -5.12 13.19 8.32
CA PRO A 106 -6.51 13.25 7.89
C PRO A 106 -7.19 11.88 7.95
N ILE A 107 -7.12 11.21 9.10
CA ILE A 107 -7.77 9.92 9.34
C ILE A 107 -8.67 10.00 10.57
N TYR A 108 -9.72 9.18 10.58
CA TYR A 108 -10.69 9.17 11.67
C TYR A 108 -10.42 8.02 12.64
N ASP A 109 -10.79 8.23 13.90
CA ASP A 109 -10.66 7.20 14.93
C ASP A 109 -11.35 5.88 14.53
N SER A 110 -12.48 5.95 13.81
CA SER A 110 -13.23 4.80 13.30
C SER A 110 -12.43 3.88 12.37
N TYR A 111 -11.35 4.37 11.75
CA TYR A 111 -10.50 3.56 10.86
C TYR A 111 -9.83 2.42 11.63
N PHE A 112 -9.32 2.71 12.83
CA PHE A 112 -8.70 1.71 13.70
C PHE A 112 -9.68 0.61 14.11
N THR A 113 -10.95 0.96 14.37
CA THR A 113 -12.01 -0.03 14.64
C THR A 113 -12.24 -0.91 13.41
N ASN A 114 -12.33 -0.31 12.23
CA ASN A 114 -12.47 -1.06 10.98
C ASN A 114 -11.27 -2.00 10.72
N TRP A 115 -10.04 -1.52 10.95
CA TRP A 115 -8.83 -2.32 10.79
C TRP A 115 -8.73 -3.44 11.80
N LYS A 116 -9.14 -3.21 13.05
CA LYS A 116 -9.27 -4.24 14.08
C LYS A 116 -10.25 -5.34 13.68
N HIS A 117 -11.29 -4.99 12.91
CA HIS A 117 -12.26 -5.94 12.35
C HIS A 117 -11.88 -6.46 10.96
N GLY A 118 -10.60 -6.32 10.55
CA GLY A 118 -10.07 -6.93 9.33
C GLY A 118 -10.34 -6.16 8.04
N LYS A 119 -10.86 -4.92 8.10
CA LYS A 119 -10.89 -4.05 6.92
C LYS A 119 -9.46 -3.64 6.55
N SER A 120 -9.21 -3.50 5.25
CA SER A 120 -7.90 -3.11 4.75
C SER A 120 -7.78 -1.60 4.59
N PRO A 121 -6.61 -1.01 4.91
CA PRO A 121 -6.31 0.36 4.53
C PRO A 121 -6.12 0.48 3.01
N ASN A 122 -6.23 1.71 2.51
CA ASN A 122 -5.88 2.06 1.15
C ASN A 122 -4.46 2.63 1.07
N LEU A 123 -3.87 2.66 -0.13
CA LEU A 123 -2.50 3.09 -0.34
C LEU A 123 -2.22 4.51 0.18
N LEU A 124 -3.09 5.48 -0.10
CA LEU A 124 -2.94 6.83 0.46
C LEU A 124 -2.84 6.83 1.99
N THR A 125 -3.67 6.01 2.66
CA THR A 125 -3.62 5.90 4.13
C THR A 125 -2.34 5.23 4.60
N LEU A 126 -1.85 4.20 3.89
CA LEU A 126 -0.57 3.56 4.19
C LEU A 126 0.59 4.53 4.07
N ILE A 127 0.63 5.34 3.01
CA ILE A 127 1.64 6.38 2.79
C ILE A 127 1.65 7.38 3.94
N LEU A 128 0.47 7.92 4.30
CA LEU A 128 0.35 8.89 5.40
C LEU A 128 0.84 8.33 6.74
N LEU A 129 0.51 7.07 7.03
CA LEU A 129 0.96 6.39 8.24
C LEU A 129 2.47 6.13 8.23
N ALA A 130 3.01 5.69 7.09
CA ALA A 130 4.42 5.40 6.90
C ALA A 130 5.27 6.67 7.06
N ASP A 131 4.85 7.78 6.43
CA ASP A 131 5.50 9.08 6.54
C ASP A 131 5.47 9.62 7.98
N TYR A 132 4.33 9.51 8.66
CA TYR A 132 4.21 9.98 10.05
C TYR A 132 5.08 9.18 11.03
N LEU A 133 5.20 7.87 10.80
CA LEU A 133 5.96 6.96 11.66
C LEU A 133 7.43 6.83 11.24
N ASP A 134 7.84 7.51 10.16
CA ASP A 134 9.18 7.45 9.58
C ASP A 134 9.61 6.00 9.30
N VAL A 135 8.81 5.29 8.50
CA VAL A 135 9.03 3.89 8.08
C VAL A 135 8.65 3.70 6.61
N THR A 136 9.05 2.57 6.02
CA THR A 136 8.56 2.12 4.71
C THR A 136 7.12 1.60 4.82
N VAL A 137 6.38 1.58 3.72
CA VAL A 137 5.05 0.93 3.67
C VAL A 137 5.19 -0.57 3.94
N ASP A 138 6.27 -1.18 3.45
CA ASP A 138 6.60 -2.59 3.68
C ASP A 138 6.75 -2.91 5.17
N HIS A 139 7.47 -2.08 5.92
CA HIS A 139 7.63 -2.22 7.36
C HIS A 139 6.32 -2.00 8.12
N LEU A 140 5.55 -0.99 7.70
CA LEU A 140 4.25 -0.66 8.28
C LEU A 140 3.28 -1.84 8.22
N VAL A 141 3.38 -2.70 7.19
CA VAL A 141 2.53 -3.89 7.03
C VAL A 141 3.23 -5.19 7.43
N GLY A 142 4.49 -5.12 7.90
CA GLY A 142 5.26 -6.26 8.39
C GLY A 142 5.75 -7.19 7.29
N ARG A 143 5.98 -6.65 6.09
CA ARG A 143 6.41 -7.42 4.91
C ARG A 143 7.94 -7.60 4.84
N ASP A 144 8.71 -6.75 5.49
CA ASP A 144 10.19 -6.71 5.45
C ASP A 144 10.90 -7.22 6.72
N ARG A 145 10.14 -7.67 7.74
CA ARG A 145 10.66 -8.12 9.04
C ARG A 145 11.00 -9.60 9.08
#